data_AF-A0A518HAM2-F1
#
_entry.id   AF-A0A518HAM2-F1
#
_cell.length_a   1.000
_cell.length_b   1.000
_cell.length_c   1.000
_cell.angle_alpha   90.00
_cell.angle_beta   90.00
_cell.angle_gamma   90.00
#
_symmetry.space_group_name_H-M   'P 1'
#
loop_
_entity.id
_entity.type
_entity.pdbx_description
1 polymer ?
#
loop_
_entity_poly.entity_id
_entity_poly.type
_entity_poly.pdbx_seq_one_letter_code
_entity_poly.pdbx_strand_id
1 'polypeptide(L)'
;MDSVPLPDEKDIHRAESFFKYGNEAAAKGNLPYAIDMYKNALKIAPMELKYRQALRAVGRKKFNNDPSKVGMFAGAKLQPIRLKIKASKGRGHWLEALEHCEEAFVVSPWDVGASRDFAEAAEQLGSRPLARWAMEAVQAQAAEDVAFWKQMAHVYAFCEDFPRAILCWERIKKLNPADDEAAHQINALSASQTIHGSGLHEQVRRNEAQLAAEKSEVDGEVEAIRGRQALSPEQRFERDLQEDPARPGPYLELAEHYRRQQRLDEARDVLARGLKALPDQASLRDSYAEVQIARLKKAIEALKLRLKDHPDDAESKSKLAALTTKLADYELAEFRRRVEARPEDPGLRYEYGRRLAASGQHDAAIGEFQAARSSPALKVKALIGAGGSFEASGVPKLAERSYAEALKAVDAEDVETLNDLHYRLGRVAEQLGNHDAAESHYNEVAANNFGYLDVAQRLRSLNQRMSS
;
A
#
# COMPACT_ATOMS: atom_id res chain seq x y z
N MET A 1 -12.83 17.93 -31.22
CA MET A 1 -12.15 17.23 -30.12
C MET A 1 -10.67 17.37 -30.39
N ASP A 2 -9.95 18.03 -29.49
CA ASP A 2 -8.48 18.13 -29.58
C ASP A 2 -7.88 16.73 -29.53
N SER A 3 -7.41 16.23 -30.67
CA SER A 3 -6.55 15.05 -30.69
C SER A 3 -5.18 15.48 -30.19
N VAL A 4 -4.64 14.80 -29.16
CA VAL A 4 -3.25 15.01 -28.73
C VAL A 4 -2.34 14.61 -29.89
N PRO A 5 -1.58 15.53 -30.50
CA PRO A 5 -0.64 15.15 -31.55
C PRO A 5 0.43 14.25 -30.94
N LEU A 6 0.65 13.07 -31.54
CA LEU A 6 1.76 12.20 -31.18
C LEU A 6 3.03 12.77 -31.84
N PRO A 7 4.01 13.28 -31.08
CA PRO A 7 5.24 13.80 -31.65
C PRO A 7 6.03 12.68 -32.33
N ASP A 8 6.69 12.98 -33.44
CA ASP A 8 7.61 12.06 -34.09
C ASP A 8 8.92 11.91 -33.27
N GLU A 9 9.77 10.94 -33.64
CA GLU A 9 11.01 10.67 -32.91
C GLU A 9 11.97 11.87 -32.88
N LYS A 10 11.99 12.70 -33.94
CA LYS A 10 12.83 13.91 -34.00
C LYS A 10 12.30 14.99 -33.06
N ASP A 11 10.98 15.10 -32.97
CA ASP A 11 10.28 16.01 -32.07
C ASP A 11 10.50 15.61 -30.61
N ILE A 12 10.45 14.31 -30.29
CA ILE A 12 10.76 13.79 -28.95
C ILE A 12 12.19 14.18 -28.55
N HIS A 13 13.18 13.91 -29.39
CA HIS A 13 14.58 14.29 -29.10
C HIS A 13 14.78 15.79 -28.95
N ARG A 14 14.05 16.60 -29.72
CA ARG A 14 14.06 18.06 -29.59
C ARG A 14 13.45 18.51 -28.26
N ALA A 15 12.34 17.91 -27.84
CA ALA A 15 11.73 18.18 -26.54
C ALA A 15 12.65 17.78 -25.38
N GLU A 16 13.34 16.64 -25.48
CA GLU A 16 14.35 16.20 -24.51
C GLU A 16 15.55 17.16 -24.44
N SER A 17 15.99 17.68 -25.59
CA SER A 17 17.06 18.68 -25.65
C SER A 17 16.66 19.96 -24.91
N PHE A 18 15.44 20.46 -25.14
CA PHE A 18 14.91 21.58 -24.38
C PHE A 18 14.83 21.28 -22.88
N PHE A 19 14.37 20.08 -22.50
CA PHE A 19 14.33 19.67 -21.10
C PHE A 19 15.73 19.66 -20.45
N LYS A 20 16.73 19.12 -21.14
CA LYS A 20 18.13 19.12 -20.69
C LYS A 20 18.66 20.55 -20.50
N TYR A 21 18.46 21.43 -21.48
CA TYR A 21 18.88 22.83 -21.36
C TYR A 21 18.16 23.55 -20.22
N GLY A 22 16.88 23.24 -20.00
CA GLY A 22 16.11 23.74 -18.86
C GLY A 22 16.71 23.31 -17.52
N ASN A 23 17.06 22.02 -17.38
CA ASN A 23 17.68 21.48 -16.16
C ASN A 23 19.05 22.11 -15.88
N GLU A 24 19.90 22.26 -16.90
CA GLU A 24 21.21 22.91 -16.77
C GLU A 24 21.08 24.39 -16.36
N ALA A 25 20.11 25.10 -16.94
CA ALA A 25 19.83 26.49 -16.62
C ALA A 25 19.31 26.64 -15.18
N ALA A 26 18.40 25.76 -14.75
CA ALA A 26 17.84 25.74 -13.41
C ALA A 26 18.91 25.46 -12.33
N ALA A 27 19.86 24.56 -12.64
CA ALA A 27 21.02 24.25 -11.79
C ALA A 27 21.96 25.45 -11.64
N LYS A 28 22.18 26.20 -12.73
CA LYS A 28 22.97 27.44 -12.74
C LYS A 28 22.24 28.65 -12.16
N GLY A 29 21.00 28.48 -11.70
CA GLY A 29 20.18 29.56 -11.13
C GLY A 29 19.53 30.50 -12.17
N ASN A 30 19.67 30.22 -13.47
CA ASN A 30 19.00 30.98 -14.53
C ASN A 30 17.55 30.50 -14.70
N LEU A 31 16.70 30.87 -13.75
CA LEU A 31 15.29 30.44 -13.70
C LEU A 31 14.45 30.93 -14.89
N PRO A 32 14.58 32.18 -15.38
CA PRO A 32 13.81 32.63 -16.55
C PRO A 32 14.08 31.80 -17.80
N TYR A 33 15.36 31.53 -18.08
CA TYR A 33 15.73 30.71 -19.24
C TYR A 33 15.28 29.25 -19.07
N ALA A 34 15.37 28.69 -17.86
CA ALA A 34 14.85 27.35 -17.57
C ALA A 34 13.34 27.25 -17.85
N ILE A 35 12.55 28.24 -17.43
CA ILE A 35 11.11 28.32 -17.70
C ILE A 35 10.84 28.30 -19.21
N ASP A 36 11.57 29.11 -19.99
CA ASP A 36 11.39 29.16 -21.44
C ASP A 36 11.71 27.83 -22.11
N MET A 37 12.78 27.15 -21.67
CA MET A 37 13.15 25.84 -22.20
C MET A 37 12.09 24.78 -21.90
N TYR A 38 11.58 24.69 -20.67
CA TYR A 38 10.50 23.74 -20.35
C TYR A 38 9.20 24.04 -21.11
N LYS A 39 8.86 25.33 -21.30
CA LYS A 39 7.71 25.71 -22.13
C LYS A 39 7.88 25.27 -23.58
N ASN A 40 9.09 25.39 -24.15
CA ASN A 40 9.36 24.90 -25.51
C ASN A 40 9.30 23.37 -25.60
N ALA A 41 9.72 22.64 -24.57
CA ALA A 41 9.52 21.18 -24.50
C ALA A 41 8.03 20.82 -24.48
N LEU A 42 7.22 21.55 -23.70
CA LEU A 42 5.77 21.32 -23.58
C LEU A 42 4.97 21.68 -24.84
N LYS A 43 5.45 22.61 -25.68
CA LYS A 43 4.85 22.85 -27.00
C LYS A 43 4.96 21.64 -27.94
N ILE A 44 5.97 20.81 -27.73
CA ILE A 44 6.23 19.61 -28.55
C ILE A 44 5.56 18.38 -27.93
N ALA A 45 5.69 18.21 -26.61
CA ALA A 45 5.11 17.11 -25.87
C ALA A 45 4.18 17.65 -24.76
N PRO A 46 2.95 18.06 -25.10
CA PRO A 46 2.06 18.77 -24.17
C PRO A 46 1.55 17.88 -23.04
N MET A 47 1.55 16.57 -23.21
CA MET A 47 1.05 15.63 -22.19
C MET A 47 2.15 15.11 -21.26
N GLU A 48 3.40 15.55 -21.46
CA GLU A 48 4.54 14.99 -20.74
C GLU A 48 4.66 15.54 -19.32
N LEU A 49 4.42 14.68 -18.33
CA LEU A 49 4.35 15.06 -16.92
C LEU A 49 5.70 15.55 -16.37
N LYS A 50 6.83 14.92 -16.75
CA LYS A 50 8.16 15.30 -16.24
C LYS A 50 8.52 16.75 -16.58
N TYR A 51 8.12 17.23 -17.76
CA TYR A 51 8.39 18.62 -18.19
C TYR A 51 7.57 19.62 -17.37
N ARG A 52 6.32 19.29 -17.06
CA ARG A 52 5.43 20.12 -16.24
C ARG A 52 5.88 20.18 -14.78
N GLN A 53 6.32 19.04 -14.24
CA GLN A 53 6.89 18.97 -12.89
C GLN A 53 8.12 19.87 -12.76
N ALA A 54 9.05 19.82 -13.72
CA ALA A 54 10.24 20.67 -13.71
C ALA A 54 9.89 22.16 -13.87
N LEU A 55 8.97 22.50 -14.79
CA LEU A 55 8.47 23.86 -14.95
C LEU A 55 7.85 24.40 -13.66
N ARG A 56 6.99 23.61 -13.01
CA ARG A 56 6.37 23.99 -11.73
C ARG A 56 7.40 24.19 -10.63
N ALA A 57 8.39 23.29 -10.53
CA ALA A 57 9.45 23.38 -9.52
C ALA A 57 10.28 24.66 -9.68
N VAL A 58 10.67 25.01 -10.91
CA VAL A 58 11.38 26.27 -11.17
C VAL A 58 10.50 27.49 -10.92
N GLY A 59 9.21 27.41 -11.27
CA GLY A 59 8.23 28.44 -10.95
C GLY A 59 8.17 28.72 -9.45
N ARG A 60 8.12 27.68 -8.60
CA ARG A 60 8.15 27.81 -7.13
C ARG A 60 9.48 28.34 -6.61
N LYS A 61 10.60 27.92 -7.20
CA LYS A 61 11.95 28.38 -6.82
C LYS A 61 12.11 29.89 -6.98
N LYS A 62 11.45 30.51 -7.96
CA LYS A 62 11.40 31.99 -8.12
C LYS A 62 10.85 32.71 -6.89
N PHE A 63 10.00 32.06 -6.13
CA PHE A 63 9.40 32.57 -4.89
C PHE A 63 9.99 31.91 -3.64
N ASN A 64 11.22 31.36 -3.72
CA ASN A 64 11.87 30.63 -2.63
C ASN A 64 10.99 29.52 -2.03
N ASN A 65 10.15 28.87 -2.85
CA ASN A 65 9.18 27.84 -2.44
C ASN A 65 8.17 28.29 -1.37
N ASP A 66 7.94 29.59 -1.26
CA ASP A 66 7.04 30.17 -0.26
C ASP A 66 5.83 30.83 -0.96
N PRO A 67 4.62 30.26 -0.83
CA PRO A 67 3.41 30.84 -1.42
C PRO A 67 3.13 32.27 -0.98
N SER A 68 3.55 32.67 0.23
CA SER A 68 3.34 34.03 0.74
C SER A 68 4.14 35.10 -0.03
N LYS A 69 5.17 34.68 -0.77
CA LYS A 69 5.99 35.56 -1.61
C LYS A 69 5.37 35.85 -2.97
N VAL A 70 4.24 35.23 -3.31
CA VAL A 70 3.43 35.63 -4.46
C VAL A 70 2.85 37.00 -4.16
N GLY A 71 3.37 38.03 -4.84
CA GLY A 71 3.02 39.42 -4.55
C GLY A 71 1.52 39.72 -4.69
N MET A 72 1.02 40.66 -3.88
CA MET A 72 -0.41 41.03 -3.79
C MET A 72 -1.06 41.38 -5.14
N PHE A 73 -0.29 41.83 -6.13
CA PHE A 73 -0.78 42.15 -7.49
C PHE A 73 -0.89 40.94 -8.43
N ALA A 74 -0.57 39.73 -7.98
CA ALA A 74 -0.68 38.52 -8.81
C ALA A 74 -2.12 38.30 -9.31
N GLY A 75 -3.13 38.59 -8.50
CA GLY A 75 -4.54 38.47 -8.88
C GLY A 75 -4.92 39.28 -10.13
N ALA A 76 -4.44 40.51 -10.24
CA ALA A 76 -4.68 41.36 -11.42
C ALA A 76 -4.02 40.80 -12.68
N LYS A 77 -2.83 40.21 -12.55
CA LYS A 77 -2.13 39.54 -13.68
C LYS A 77 -2.79 38.21 -14.08
N LEU A 78 -3.42 37.52 -13.14
CA LEU A 78 -4.12 36.25 -13.38
C LEU A 78 -5.48 36.44 -14.07
N GLN A 79 -6.16 37.57 -13.84
CA GLN A 79 -7.50 37.80 -14.37
C GLN A 79 -7.62 37.65 -15.90
N PRO A 80 -6.76 38.27 -16.75
CA PRO A 80 -6.82 38.06 -18.19
C PRO A 80 -6.50 36.61 -18.58
N ILE A 81 -5.62 35.92 -17.83
CA ILE A 81 -5.26 34.52 -18.10
C ILE A 81 -6.46 33.60 -17.81
N ARG A 82 -7.16 33.81 -16.69
CA ARG A 82 -8.38 33.05 -16.33
C ARG A 82 -9.48 33.18 -17.38
N LEU A 83 -9.62 34.36 -18.01
CA LEU A 83 -10.55 34.56 -19.13
C LEU A 83 -10.16 33.73 -20.35
N LYS A 84 -8.86 33.64 -20.68
CA LYS A 84 -8.37 32.77 -21.76
C LYS A 84 -8.61 31.29 -21.46
N ILE A 85 -8.28 30.83 -20.24
CA ILE A 85 -8.53 29.45 -19.78
C ILE A 85 -10.02 29.10 -19.98
N LYS A 86 -10.92 29.96 -19.47
CA LYS A 86 -12.37 29.76 -19.61
C LYS A 86 -12.82 29.73 -21.08
N ALA A 87 -12.27 30.62 -21.93
CA ALA A 87 -12.60 30.68 -23.34
C ALA A 87 -12.13 29.43 -24.11
N SER A 88 -10.92 28.94 -23.85
CA SER A 88 -10.39 27.72 -24.48
C SER A 88 -11.18 26.48 -24.05
N LYS A 89 -11.48 26.34 -22.75
CA LYS A 89 -12.36 25.27 -22.23
C LYS A 89 -13.74 25.31 -22.87
N GLY A 90 -14.35 26.49 -22.97
CA GLY A 90 -15.68 26.66 -23.59
C GLY A 90 -15.72 26.31 -25.08
N ARG A 91 -14.57 26.32 -25.76
CA ARG A 91 -14.42 25.89 -27.17
C ARG A 91 -14.01 24.42 -27.31
N GLY A 92 -13.76 23.72 -26.21
CA GLY A 92 -13.20 22.37 -26.21
C GLY A 92 -11.74 22.30 -26.65
N HIS A 93 -11.02 23.43 -26.59
CA HIS A 93 -9.58 23.52 -26.88
C HIS A 93 -8.78 23.21 -25.61
N TRP A 94 -8.75 21.95 -25.21
CA TRP A 94 -8.19 21.51 -23.93
C TRP A 94 -6.67 21.65 -23.87
N LEU A 95 -5.95 21.45 -24.99
CA LEU A 95 -4.50 21.66 -25.02
C LEU A 95 -4.15 23.14 -24.79
N GLU A 96 -4.89 24.04 -25.44
CA GLU A 96 -4.75 25.48 -25.26
C GLU A 96 -5.08 25.89 -23.81
N ALA A 97 -6.11 25.25 -23.21
CA ALA A 97 -6.44 25.48 -21.80
C ALA A 97 -5.28 25.07 -20.86
N LEU A 98 -4.61 23.93 -21.12
CA LEU A 98 -3.43 23.52 -20.35
C LEU A 98 -2.27 24.54 -20.49
N GLU A 99 -2.06 25.09 -21.69
CA GLU A 99 -1.04 26.12 -21.91
C GLU A 99 -1.34 27.41 -21.14
N HIS A 100 -2.57 27.91 -21.20
CA HIS A 100 -2.99 29.10 -20.44
C HIS A 100 -2.90 28.86 -18.92
N CYS A 101 -3.15 27.63 -18.45
CA CYS A 101 -2.90 27.28 -17.05
C CYS A 101 -1.41 27.38 -16.69
N GLU A 102 -0.49 26.96 -17.56
CA GLU A 102 0.96 27.16 -17.34
C GLU A 102 1.36 28.65 -17.32
N GLU A 103 0.69 29.51 -18.09
CA GLU A 103 0.86 30.96 -17.95
C GLU A 103 0.45 31.44 -16.55
N ALA A 104 -0.66 30.93 -16.01
CA ALA A 104 -1.12 31.25 -14.66
C ALA A 104 -0.11 30.79 -13.60
N PHE A 105 0.48 29.60 -13.75
CA PHE A 105 1.45 29.05 -12.81
C PHE A 105 2.79 29.79 -12.80
N VAL A 106 3.18 30.45 -13.89
CA VAL A 106 4.34 31.35 -13.90
C VAL A 106 4.10 32.60 -13.04
N VAL A 107 2.84 33.05 -12.93
CA VAL A 107 2.44 34.17 -12.08
C VAL A 107 2.27 33.72 -10.63
N SER A 108 1.55 32.62 -10.40
CA SER A 108 1.29 32.02 -9.09
C SER A 108 1.37 30.49 -9.17
N PRO A 109 2.51 29.88 -8.78
CA PRO A 109 2.73 28.44 -8.88
C PRO A 109 1.82 27.58 -7.99
N TRP A 110 1.05 28.19 -7.10
CA TRP A 110 0.12 27.53 -6.18
C TRP A 110 -1.33 27.98 -6.39
N ASP A 111 -1.65 28.58 -7.55
CA ASP A 111 -3.02 29.01 -7.85
C ASP A 111 -3.96 27.79 -7.94
N VAL A 112 -4.86 27.69 -6.96
CA VAL A 112 -5.83 26.58 -6.83
C VAL A 112 -6.84 26.59 -7.97
N GLY A 113 -7.28 27.77 -8.41
CA GLY A 113 -8.24 27.90 -9.51
C GLY A 113 -7.68 27.36 -10.83
N ALA A 114 -6.48 27.80 -11.20
CA ALA A 114 -5.78 27.31 -12.39
C ALA A 114 -5.46 25.82 -12.31
N SER A 115 -5.18 25.29 -11.12
CA SER A 115 -4.98 23.84 -10.91
C SER A 115 -6.25 23.03 -11.16
N ARG A 116 -7.42 23.51 -10.68
CA ARG A 116 -8.72 22.90 -10.95
C ARG A 116 -9.06 22.93 -12.44
N ASP A 117 -8.84 24.07 -13.10
CA ASP A 117 -9.03 24.20 -14.55
C ASP A 117 -8.10 23.28 -15.35
N PHE A 118 -6.84 23.14 -14.89
CA PHE A 118 -5.86 22.24 -15.49
C PHE A 118 -6.29 20.78 -15.35
N ALA A 119 -6.76 20.37 -14.17
CA ALA A 119 -7.19 19.00 -13.92
C ALA A 119 -8.36 18.62 -14.84
N GLU A 120 -9.35 19.51 -14.97
CA GLU A 120 -10.49 19.31 -15.90
C GLU A 120 -10.01 19.18 -17.36
N ALA A 121 -9.11 20.04 -17.82
CA ALA A 121 -8.56 19.93 -19.17
C ALA A 121 -7.79 18.61 -19.38
N ALA A 122 -7.04 18.15 -18.37
CA ALA A 122 -6.33 16.88 -18.40
C ALA A 122 -7.28 15.67 -18.43
N GLU A 123 -8.40 15.72 -17.70
CA GLU A 123 -9.46 14.69 -17.76
C GLU A 123 -10.06 14.58 -19.16
N GLN A 124 -10.39 15.72 -19.78
CA GLN A 124 -10.95 15.77 -21.14
C GLN A 124 -9.97 15.26 -22.21
N LEU A 125 -8.67 15.36 -21.94
CA LEU A 125 -7.60 14.80 -22.77
C LEU A 125 -7.26 13.34 -22.39
N GLY A 126 -7.97 12.74 -21.43
CA GLY A 126 -7.79 11.35 -21.01
C GLY A 126 -6.55 11.08 -20.16
N SER A 127 -5.85 12.11 -19.67
CA SER A 127 -4.62 11.95 -18.89
C SER A 127 -4.90 11.91 -17.39
N ARG A 128 -5.17 10.70 -16.89
CA ARG A 128 -5.29 10.40 -15.45
C ARG A 128 -4.06 10.90 -14.65
N PRO A 129 -2.80 10.67 -15.07
CA PRO A 129 -1.64 11.12 -14.30
C PRO A 129 -1.55 12.65 -14.18
N LEU A 130 -1.89 13.39 -15.24
CA LEU A 130 -1.85 14.85 -15.22
C LEU A 130 -2.97 15.44 -14.35
N ALA A 131 -4.20 14.92 -14.48
CA ALA A 131 -5.34 15.38 -13.69
C ALA A 131 -5.07 15.20 -12.19
N ARG A 132 -4.60 14.01 -11.81
CA ARG A 132 -4.19 13.69 -10.44
C ARG A 132 -3.10 14.63 -9.92
N TRP A 133 -1.99 14.72 -10.66
CA TRP A 133 -0.84 15.53 -10.26
C TRP A 133 -1.20 17.00 -10.06
N ALA A 134 -2.01 17.57 -10.96
CA ALA A 134 -2.40 18.96 -10.90
C ALA A 134 -3.11 19.32 -9.59
N MET A 135 -4.01 18.45 -9.13
CA MET A 135 -4.73 18.64 -7.87
C MET A 135 -3.82 18.43 -6.66
N GLU A 136 -3.05 17.33 -6.62
CA GLU A 136 -2.13 17.03 -5.52
C GLU A 136 -1.11 18.15 -5.30
N ALA A 137 -0.68 18.83 -6.37
CA ALA A 137 0.31 19.88 -6.32
C ALA A 137 -0.10 21.13 -5.50
N VAL A 138 -1.40 21.39 -5.32
CA VAL A 138 -1.90 22.58 -4.60
C VAL A 138 -2.77 22.26 -3.39
N GLN A 139 -2.87 20.98 -3.02
CA GLN A 139 -3.73 20.51 -1.93
C GLN A 139 -3.51 21.26 -0.62
N ALA A 140 -2.26 21.59 -0.28
CA ALA A 140 -1.92 22.32 0.95
C ALA A 140 -2.53 23.74 0.97
N GLN A 141 -2.69 24.38 -0.19
CA GLN A 141 -3.26 25.72 -0.30
C GLN A 141 -4.80 25.74 -0.27
N ALA A 142 -5.43 24.58 -0.43
CA ALA A 142 -6.87 24.40 -0.47
C ALA A 142 -7.38 23.52 0.69
N ALA A 143 -6.64 23.43 1.79
CA ALA A 143 -6.87 22.47 2.87
C ALA A 143 -8.27 22.57 3.53
N GLU A 144 -8.89 23.75 3.46
CA GLU A 144 -10.22 24.07 4.00
C GLU A 144 -11.29 24.33 2.92
N ASP A 145 -10.91 24.28 1.62
CA ASP A 145 -11.84 24.51 0.51
C ASP A 145 -12.63 23.22 0.18
N VAL A 146 -13.88 23.15 0.64
CA VAL A 146 -14.79 22.02 0.39
C VAL A 146 -14.98 21.77 -1.11
N ALA A 147 -15.09 22.82 -1.94
CA ALA A 147 -15.30 22.66 -3.37
C ALA A 147 -14.05 22.07 -4.07
N PHE A 148 -12.85 22.41 -3.59
CA PHE A 148 -11.62 21.77 -4.03
C PHE A 148 -11.61 20.27 -3.68
N TRP A 149 -11.95 19.91 -2.44
CA TRP A 149 -11.99 18.50 -2.04
C TRP A 149 -13.02 17.68 -2.82
N LYS A 150 -14.16 18.26 -3.20
CA LYS A 150 -15.15 17.60 -4.06
C LYS A 150 -14.56 17.28 -5.44
N GLN A 151 -13.83 18.22 -6.02
CA GLN A 151 -13.16 18.00 -7.30
C GLN A 151 -11.98 17.04 -7.20
N MET A 152 -11.21 17.07 -6.12
CA MET A 152 -10.14 16.10 -5.88
C MET A 152 -10.72 14.68 -5.80
N ALA A 153 -11.85 14.51 -5.11
CA ALA A 153 -12.54 13.22 -5.03
C ALA A 153 -13.00 12.73 -6.42
N HIS A 154 -13.54 13.62 -7.25
CA HIS A 154 -13.88 13.34 -8.65
C HIS A 154 -12.66 12.86 -9.45
N VAL A 155 -11.55 13.59 -9.38
CA VAL A 155 -10.31 13.24 -10.10
C VAL A 155 -9.78 11.88 -9.66
N TYR A 156 -9.80 11.57 -8.35
CA TYR A 156 -9.40 10.24 -7.88
C TYR A 156 -10.34 9.13 -8.36
N ALA A 157 -11.66 9.37 -8.39
CA ALA A 157 -12.62 8.42 -8.94
C ALA A 157 -12.42 8.22 -10.45
N PHE A 158 -12.15 9.28 -11.22
CA PHE A 158 -11.77 9.21 -12.63
C PHE A 158 -10.48 8.41 -12.86
N CYS A 159 -9.55 8.48 -11.91
CA CYS A 159 -8.33 7.68 -11.91
C CYS A 159 -8.53 6.24 -11.41
N GLU A 160 -9.76 5.85 -11.03
CA GLU A 160 -10.12 4.58 -10.38
C GLU A 160 -9.41 4.34 -9.04
N ASP A 161 -8.92 5.41 -8.40
CA ASP A 161 -8.34 5.41 -7.05
C ASP A 161 -9.45 5.67 -6.02
N PHE A 162 -10.42 4.74 -5.96
CA PHE A 162 -11.58 4.83 -5.08
C PHE A 162 -11.23 5.05 -3.59
N PRO A 163 -10.17 4.41 -3.03
CA PRO A 163 -9.78 4.67 -1.64
C PRO A 163 -9.41 6.13 -1.38
N ARG A 164 -8.62 6.77 -2.27
CA ARG A 164 -8.27 8.20 -2.09
C ARG A 164 -9.46 9.12 -2.38
N ALA A 165 -10.36 8.73 -3.27
CA ALA A 165 -11.62 9.44 -3.47
C ALA A 165 -12.47 9.45 -2.19
N ILE A 166 -12.61 8.29 -1.51
CA ILE A 166 -13.33 8.17 -0.23
C ILE A 166 -12.68 9.04 0.85
N LEU A 167 -11.35 9.05 0.97
CA LEU A 167 -10.64 9.91 1.94
C LEU A 167 -10.92 11.40 1.73
N CYS A 168 -11.09 11.84 0.47
CA CYS A 168 -11.48 13.21 0.17
C CYS A 168 -12.91 13.53 0.68
N TRP A 169 -13.85 12.60 0.53
CA TRP A 169 -15.22 12.75 1.06
C TRP A 169 -15.27 12.71 2.59
N GLU A 170 -14.44 11.88 3.24
CA GLU A 170 -14.29 11.93 4.70
C GLU A 170 -13.73 13.27 5.18
N ARG A 171 -12.78 13.85 4.44
CA ARG A 171 -12.25 15.19 4.72
C ARG A 171 -13.33 16.26 4.59
N ILE A 172 -14.18 16.18 3.56
CA ILE A 172 -15.34 17.08 3.40
C ILE A 172 -16.27 16.97 4.60
N LYS A 173 -16.62 15.75 5.03
CA LYS A 173 -17.48 15.53 6.20
C LYS A 173 -16.90 16.13 7.49
N LYS A 174 -15.57 16.14 7.64
CA LYS A 174 -14.90 16.81 8.77
C LYS A 174 -14.97 18.34 8.68
N LEU A 175 -14.85 18.91 7.48
CA LEU A 175 -14.90 20.36 7.25
C LEU A 175 -16.34 20.89 7.31
N ASN A 176 -17.31 20.11 6.83
CA ASN A 176 -18.73 20.43 6.83
C ASN A 176 -19.55 19.18 7.21
N PRO A 177 -19.83 18.97 8.50
CA PRO A 177 -20.60 17.81 8.97
C PRO A 177 -22.05 17.74 8.48
N ALA A 178 -22.60 18.86 7.97
CA ALA A 178 -23.95 18.94 7.42
C ALA A 178 -24.02 18.70 5.90
N ASP A 179 -22.91 18.30 5.28
CA ASP A 179 -22.87 17.94 3.86
C ASP A 179 -23.43 16.52 3.64
N ASP A 180 -24.73 16.44 3.33
CA ASP A 180 -25.43 15.17 3.09
C ASP A 180 -24.90 14.40 1.86
N GLU A 181 -24.27 15.11 0.91
CA GLU A 181 -23.69 14.54 -0.30
C GLU A 181 -22.48 13.64 0.03
N ALA A 182 -21.66 14.02 0.99
CA ALA A 182 -20.47 13.25 1.37
C ALA A 182 -20.79 11.81 1.81
N ALA A 183 -21.86 11.61 2.59
CA ALA A 183 -22.26 10.28 3.03
C ALA A 183 -22.73 9.39 1.85
N HIS A 184 -23.51 9.97 0.94
CA HIS A 184 -23.97 9.30 -0.27
C HIS A 184 -22.79 8.87 -1.16
N GLN A 185 -21.83 9.77 -1.37
CA GLN A 185 -20.67 9.52 -2.23
C GLN A 185 -19.71 8.48 -1.65
N ILE A 186 -19.49 8.46 -0.33
CA ILE A 186 -18.70 7.41 0.33
C ILE A 186 -19.30 6.02 0.08
N ASN A 187 -20.62 5.89 0.25
CA ASN A 187 -21.31 4.61 0.03
C ASN A 187 -21.25 4.18 -1.44
N ALA A 188 -21.48 5.10 -2.38
CA ALA A 188 -21.42 4.83 -3.82
C ALA A 188 -20.01 4.38 -4.25
N LEU A 189 -18.97 5.09 -3.81
CA LEU A 189 -17.58 4.76 -4.14
C LEU A 189 -17.12 3.45 -3.48
N SER A 190 -17.59 3.16 -2.27
CA SER A 190 -17.31 1.87 -1.60
C SER A 190 -17.94 0.70 -2.36
N ALA A 191 -19.16 0.87 -2.88
CA ALA A 191 -19.80 -0.12 -3.75
C ALA A 191 -19.03 -0.30 -5.07
N SER A 192 -18.58 0.79 -5.72
CA SER A 192 -17.74 0.72 -6.92
C SER A 192 -16.41 0.00 -6.65
N GLN A 193 -15.80 0.21 -5.49
CA GLN A 193 -14.59 -0.48 -5.07
C GLN A 193 -14.81 -1.99 -4.95
N THR A 194 -15.95 -2.44 -4.41
CA THR A 194 -16.31 -3.86 -4.30
C THR A 194 -16.58 -4.48 -5.67
N ILE A 195 -17.28 -3.78 -6.57
CA ILE A 195 -17.62 -4.27 -7.92
C ILE A 195 -16.36 -4.45 -8.79
N HIS A 196 -15.36 -3.59 -8.63
CA HIS A 196 -14.07 -3.71 -9.33
C HIS A 196 -13.04 -4.60 -8.58
N GLY A 197 -13.44 -5.24 -7.48
CA GLY A 197 -12.56 -5.73 -6.43
C GLY A 197 -12.28 -7.23 -6.37
N SER A 198 -12.05 -7.93 -7.49
CA SER A 198 -11.44 -9.28 -7.47
C SER A 198 -10.00 -9.34 -7.99
N GLY A 199 -9.39 -8.21 -8.36
CA GLY A 199 -7.96 -8.14 -8.76
C GLY A 199 -7.19 -6.90 -8.29
N LEU A 200 -7.88 -5.89 -7.73
CA LEU A 200 -7.27 -4.60 -7.42
C LEU A 200 -6.44 -4.59 -6.13
N HIS A 201 -6.69 -5.47 -5.16
CA HIS A 201 -5.88 -5.53 -3.92
C HIS A 201 -4.41 -5.95 -4.15
N GLU A 202 -4.15 -6.63 -5.26
CA GLU A 202 -2.80 -7.02 -5.68
C GLU A 202 -2.17 -5.93 -6.57
N GLN A 203 -2.95 -5.30 -7.45
CA GLN A 203 -2.50 -4.17 -8.26
C GLN A 203 -2.27 -2.90 -7.44
N VAL A 204 -3.03 -2.62 -6.37
CA VAL A 204 -2.75 -1.51 -5.45
C VAL A 204 -1.44 -1.73 -4.72
N ARG A 205 -1.15 -2.96 -4.25
CA ARG A 205 0.15 -3.28 -3.65
C ARG A 205 1.29 -3.21 -4.67
N ARG A 206 1.05 -3.61 -5.92
CA ARG A 206 2.01 -3.52 -7.02
C ARG A 206 2.26 -2.07 -7.43
N ASN A 207 1.21 -1.26 -7.55
CA ASN A 207 1.27 0.15 -7.93
C ASN A 207 1.80 1.00 -6.78
N GLU A 208 1.52 0.68 -5.51
CA GLU A 208 2.15 1.32 -4.34
C GLU A 208 3.64 0.97 -4.27
N ALA A 209 4.02 -0.27 -4.59
CA ALA A 209 5.42 -0.66 -4.71
C ALA A 209 6.11 0.00 -5.92
N GLN A 210 5.41 0.19 -7.03
CA GLN A 210 5.92 0.80 -8.26
C GLN A 210 5.97 2.34 -8.17
N LEU A 211 4.99 2.99 -7.54
CA LEU A 211 5.03 4.41 -7.16
C LEU A 211 6.06 4.67 -6.07
N ALA A 212 6.30 3.72 -5.14
CA ALA A 212 7.40 3.82 -4.19
C ALA A 212 8.76 3.62 -4.87
N ALA A 213 8.85 2.77 -5.89
CA ALA A 213 10.06 2.58 -6.70
C ALA A 213 10.33 3.78 -7.61
N GLU A 214 9.34 4.29 -8.34
CA GLU A 214 9.44 5.48 -9.19
C GLU A 214 9.66 6.75 -8.38
N LYS A 215 9.02 6.89 -7.21
CA LYS A 215 9.32 7.98 -6.27
C LYS A 215 10.73 7.82 -5.68
N SER A 216 11.21 6.60 -5.46
CA SER A 216 12.59 6.34 -5.02
C SER A 216 13.62 6.57 -6.14
N GLU A 217 13.27 6.36 -7.41
CA GLU A 217 14.13 6.65 -8.56
C GLU A 217 14.14 8.14 -8.88
N VAL A 218 13.00 8.82 -8.81
CA VAL A 218 12.88 10.27 -8.96
C VAL A 218 13.50 11.00 -7.76
N ASP A 219 13.30 10.54 -6.53
CA ASP A 219 14.01 11.08 -5.35
C ASP A 219 15.51 10.74 -5.43
N GLY A 220 15.89 9.59 -6.01
CA GLY A 220 17.28 9.20 -6.27
C GLY A 220 17.97 10.06 -7.33
N GLU A 221 17.29 10.42 -8.42
CA GLU A 221 17.80 11.35 -9.44
C GLU A 221 17.79 12.81 -8.95
N VAL A 222 16.79 13.21 -8.16
CA VAL A 222 16.73 14.55 -7.55
C VAL A 222 17.77 14.71 -6.42
N GLU A 223 18.13 13.64 -5.71
CA GLU A 223 19.27 13.61 -4.78
C GLU A 223 20.63 13.53 -5.48
N ALA A 224 20.73 12.84 -6.63
CA ALA A 224 21.94 12.86 -7.46
C ALA A 224 22.25 14.28 -7.99
N ILE A 225 21.23 15.10 -8.24
CA ILE A 225 21.38 16.52 -8.63
C ILE A 225 21.77 17.42 -7.43
N ARG A 226 21.45 17.02 -6.19
CA ARG A 226 21.88 17.72 -4.95
C ARG A 226 23.32 17.40 -4.52
N GLY A 227 24.01 16.52 -5.22
CA GLY A 227 25.31 15.94 -4.87
C GLY A 227 26.54 16.84 -5.02
N ARG A 228 26.50 18.09 -4.56
CA ARG A 228 27.70 18.78 -4.06
C ARG A 228 27.32 19.46 -2.73
N GLN A 229 27.38 18.68 -1.65
CA GLN A 229 27.17 19.02 -0.23
C GLN A 229 25.80 18.75 0.43
N ALA A 230 24.90 17.93 -0.15
CA ALA A 230 23.78 17.40 0.62
C ALA A 230 24.20 16.16 1.42
N LEU A 231 23.98 16.18 2.74
CA LEU A 231 24.14 15.00 3.61
C LEU A 231 23.22 13.89 3.11
N SER A 232 23.70 12.64 3.11
CA SER A 232 22.85 11.49 2.75
C SER A 232 21.67 11.36 3.73
N PRO A 233 20.58 10.67 3.36
CA PRO A 233 19.48 10.39 4.28
C PRO A 233 19.98 9.80 5.62
N GLU A 234 20.94 8.87 5.58
CA GLU A 234 21.54 8.29 6.79
C GLU A 234 22.26 9.34 7.64
N GLN A 235 23.05 10.21 7.00
CA GLN A 235 23.79 11.27 7.70
C GLN A 235 22.84 12.29 8.32
N ARG A 236 21.70 12.56 7.68
CA ARG A 236 20.66 13.44 8.22
C ARG A 236 20.01 12.81 9.46
N PHE A 237 19.59 11.55 9.39
CA PHE A 237 18.99 10.88 10.54
C PHE A 237 19.98 10.72 11.70
N GLU A 238 21.24 10.38 11.42
CA GLU A 238 22.28 10.31 12.46
C GLU A 238 22.56 11.67 13.10
N ARG A 239 22.53 12.78 12.33
CA ARG A 239 22.63 14.12 12.92
C ARG A 239 21.43 14.44 13.81
N ASP A 240 20.21 14.14 13.35
CA ASP A 240 19.00 14.39 14.14
C ASP A 240 19.00 13.55 15.44
N LEU A 241 19.61 12.35 15.42
CA LEU A 241 19.86 11.52 16.59
C LEU A 241 20.95 12.06 17.53
N GLN A 242 21.95 12.77 17.00
CA GLN A 242 22.97 13.44 17.81
C GLN A 242 22.40 14.68 18.51
N GLU A 243 21.56 15.44 17.80
CA GLU A 243 20.93 16.66 18.31
C GLU A 243 19.85 16.34 19.36
N ASP A 244 19.04 15.30 19.15
CA ASP A 244 17.97 14.91 20.07
C ASP A 244 17.76 13.38 20.13
N PRO A 245 18.54 12.69 21.00
CA PRO A 245 18.41 11.24 21.21
C PRO A 245 17.09 10.82 21.90
N ALA A 246 16.29 11.76 22.41
CA ALA A 246 15.08 11.44 23.15
C ALA A 246 13.84 11.28 22.25
N ARG A 247 13.98 11.48 20.94
CA ARG A 247 12.88 11.27 19.98
C ARG A 247 12.93 9.89 19.34
N PRO A 248 11.80 9.14 19.32
CA PRO A 248 11.76 7.83 18.67
C PRO A 248 11.75 7.92 17.12
N GLY A 249 11.29 9.04 16.56
CA GLY A 249 11.13 9.22 15.11
C GLY A 249 12.39 8.95 14.28
N PRO A 250 13.52 9.62 14.56
CA PRO A 250 14.76 9.41 13.79
C PRO A 250 15.30 7.97 13.85
N TYR A 251 15.14 7.26 14.98
CA TYR A 251 15.50 5.84 15.08
C TYR A 251 14.62 4.96 14.17
N LEU A 252 13.31 5.21 14.15
CA LEU A 252 12.36 4.47 13.31
C LEU A 252 12.60 4.73 11.82
N GLU A 253 12.83 5.99 11.44
CA GLU A 253 13.07 6.39 10.05
C GLU A 253 14.38 5.83 9.51
N LEU A 254 15.47 5.90 10.29
CA LEU A 254 16.77 5.34 9.90
C LEU A 254 16.73 3.81 9.82
N ALA A 255 16.03 3.15 10.74
CA ALA A 255 15.88 1.70 10.70
C ALA A 255 15.03 1.23 9.52
N GLU A 256 13.95 1.94 9.20
CA GLU A 256 13.11 1.67 8.02
C GLU A 256 13.90 1.87 6.72
N HIS A 257 14.75 2.91 6.66
CA HIS A 257 15.67 3.15 5.55
C HIS A 257 16.63 1.98 5.33
N TYR A 258 17.27 1.48 6.39
CA TYR A 258 18.11 0.28 6.31
C TYR A 258 17.31 -0.98 5.95
N ARG A 259 16.09 -1.13 6.48
CA ARG A 259 15.21 -2.28 6.17
C ARG A 259 14.86 -2.34 4.68
N ARG A 260 14.54 -1.21 4.05
CA ARG A 260 14.26 -1.13 2.60
C ARG A 260 15.47 -1.54 1.75
N GLN A 261 16.68 -1.22 2.21
CA GLN A 261 17.93 -1.65 1.59
C GLN A 261 18.32 -3.10 1.91
N GLN A 262 17.46 -3.89 2.59
CA GLN A 262 17.76 -5.26 3.05
C GLN A 262 18.92 -5.37 4.05
N ARG A 263 19.32 -4.24 4.66
CA ARG A 263 20.39 -4.08 5.65
C ARG A 263 19.83 -4.28 7.06
N LEU A 264 19.39 -5.52 7.32
CA LEU A 264 18.62 -5.86 8.52
C LEU A 264 19.44 -5.82 9.82
N ASP A 265 20.76 -5.97 9.75
CA ASP A 265 21.64 -5.87 10.91
C ASP A 265 21.82 -4.41 11.36
N GLU A 266 22.01 -3.48 10.42
CA GLU A 266 22.08 -2.05 10.73
C GLU A 266 20.72 -1.53 11.22
N ALA A 267 19.62 -1.93 10.60
CA ALA A 267 18.28 -1.61 11.08
C ALA A 267 18.05 -2.06 12.54
N ARG A 268 18.51 -3.29 12.86
CA ARG A 268 18.45 -3.82 14.23
C ARG A 268 19.26 -2.95 15.19
N ASP A 269 20.49 -2.58 14.82
CA ASP A 269 21.39 -1.85 15.70
C ASP A 269 20.91 -0.45 16.02
N VAL A 270 20.33 0.24 15.03
CA VAL A 270 19.70 1.54 15.24
C VAL A 270 18.52 1.42 16.20
N LEU A 271 17.65 0.42 16.01
CA LEU A 271 16.50 0.21 16.90
C LEU A 271 16.94 -0.24 18.30
N ALA A 272 18.02 -1.02 18.42
CA ALA A 272 18.62 -1.37 19.71
C ALA A 272 19.15 -0.14 20.46
N ARG A 273 19.81 0.77 19.75
CA ARG A 273 20.23 2.08 20.30
C ARG A 273 19.02 2.88 20.77
N GLY A 274 17.96 2.94 19.95
CA GLY A 274 16.71 3.61 20.28
C GLY A 274 16.06 3.03 21.53
N LEU A 275 15.97 1.70 21.65
CA LEU A 275 15.42 1.04 22.83
C LEU A 275 16.28 1.23 24.09
N LYS A 276 17.60 1.38 23.95
CA LYS A 276 18.47 1.72 25.09
C LYS A 276 18.24 3.16 25.56
N ALA A 277 18.02 4.09 24.63
CA ALA A 277 17.73 5.49 24.94
C ALA A 277 16.30 5.69 25.45
N LEU A 278 15.35 4.91 24.93
CA LEU A 278 13.92 5.04 25.16
C LEU A 278 13.26 3.67 25.45
N PRO A 279 13.48 3.07 26.63
CA PRO A 279 13.08 1.69 26.94
C PRO A 279 11.57 1.42 26.92
N ASP A 280 10.77 2.45 27.20
CA ASP A 280 9.31 2.36 27.34
C ASP A 280 8.55 2.66 26.04
N GLN A 281 9.26 3.00 24.94
CA GLN A 281 8.62 3.33 23.68
C GLN A 281 8.16 2.07 22.92
N ALA A 282 6.85 1.86 22.90
CA ALA A 282 6.23 0.71 22.26
C ALA A 282 6.53 0.62 20.75
N SER A 283 6.53 1.74 20.03
CA SER A 283 6.80 1.79 18.58
C SER A 283 8.21 1.30 18.22
N LEU A 284 9.22 1.67 19.02
CA LEU A 284 10.59 1.18 18.85
C LEU A 284 10.69 -0.32 19.12
N ARG A 285 9.96 -0.81 20.12
CA ARG A 285 9.93 -2.23 20.48
C ARG A 285 9.28 -3.06 19.37
N ASP A 286 8.15 -2.58 18.85
CA ASP A 286 7.41 -3.21 17.75
C ASP A 286 8.27 -3.28 16.49
N SER A 287 8.89 -2.16 16.09
CA SER A 287 9.78 -2.11 14.92
C SER A 287 11.02 -2.98 15.09
N TYR A 288 11.63 -3.01 16.28
CA TYR A 288 12.75 -3.89 16.60
C TYR A 288 12.36 -5.35 16.41
N ALA A 289 11.19 -5.76 16.92
CA ALA A 289 10.71 -7.11 16.79
C ALA A 289 10.46 -7.51 15.32
N GLU A 290 9.89 -6.61 14.52
CA GLU A 290 9.68 -6.85 13.10
C GLU A 290 11.00 -7.05 12.34
N VAL A 291 12.02 -6.21 12.61
CA VAL A 291 13.35 -6.36 12.01
C VAL A 291 14.03 -7.65 12.46
N GLN A 292 13.88 -8.03 13.73
CA GLN A 292 14.42 -9.30 14.25
C GLN A 292 13.80 -10.52 13.56
N ILE A 293 12.48 -10.53 13.42
CA ILE A 293 11.74 -11.58 12.72
C ILE A 293 12.20 -11.66 11.25
N ALA A 294 12.31 -10.51 10.57
CA ALA A 294 12.78 -10.46 9.20
C ALA A 294 14.21 -11.02 9.05
N ARG A 295 15.11 -10.70 9.99
CA ARG A 295 16.49 -11.22 9.96
C ARG A 295 16.54 -12.73 10.15
N LEU A 296 15.77 -13.26 11.10
CA LEU A 296 15.69 -14.70 11.34
C LEU A 296 15.11 -15.44 10.12
N LYS A 297 14.03 -14.91 9.52
CA LYS A 297 13.45 -15.48 8.29
C LYS A 297 14.45 -15.47 7.14
N LYS A 298 15.17 -14.36 6.91
CA LYS A 298 16.22 -14.28 5.87
C LYS A 298 17.32 -15.32 6.07
N ALA A 299 17.75 -15.52 7.32
CA ALA A 299 18.77 -16.54 7.63
C ALA A 299 18.25 -17.97 7.41
N ILE A 300 16.99 -18.25 7.78
CA ILE A 300 16.32 -19.53 7.53
C ILE A 300 16.23 -19.81 6.03
N GLU A 301 15.80 -18.84 5.22
CA GLU A 301 15.69 -19.01 3.77
C GLU A 301 17.05 -19.24 3.10
N ALA A 302 18.10 -18.56 3.55
CA ALA A 302 19.46 -18.80 3.07
C ALA A 302 19.93 -20.24 3.36
N LEU A 303 19.61 -20.78 4.54
CA LEU A 303 19.93 -22.17 4.89
C LEU A 303 19.09 -23.18 4.11
N LYS A 304 17.80 -22.91 3.88
CA LYS A 304 16.95 -23.75 3.02
C LYS A 304 17.48 -23.84 1.61
N LEU A 305 17.91 -22.71 1.04
CA LEU A 305 18.51 -22.68 -0.30
C LEU A 305 19.80 -23.51 -0.34
N ARG A 306 20.67 -23.34 0.65
CA ARG A 306 21.90 -24.14 0.76
C ARG A 306 21.62 -25.64 0.86
N LEU A 307 20.61 -26.04 1.63
CA LEU A 307 20.22 -27.45 1.78
C LEU A 307 19.55 -28.02 0.53
N LYS A 308 19.02 -27.18 -0.36
CA LYS A 308 18.56 -27.62 -1.67
C LYS A 308 19.73 -28.07 -2.55
N ASP A 309 20.84 -27.33 -2.52
CA ASP A 309 22.05 -27.64 -3.29
C ASP A 309 22.94 -28.69 -2.60
N HIS A 310 22.88 -28.75 -1.27
CA HIS A 310 23.63 -29.68 -0.43
C HIS A 310 22.72 -30.39 0.59
N PRO A 311 21.91 -31.37 0.15
CA PRO A 311 20.95 -32.05 1.01
C PRO A 311 21.55 -32.76 2.22
N ASP A 312 22.84 -33.08 2.22
CA ASP A 312 23.53 -33.81 3.28
C ASP A 312 24.36 -32.92 4.22
N ASP A 313 24.30 -31.59 4.08
CA ASP A 313 24.98 -30.65 4.99
C ASP A 313 24.33 -30.67 6.38
N ALA A 314 24.86 -31.53 7.25
CA ALA A 314 24.39 -31.73 8.62
C ALA A 314 24.49 -30.45 9.48
N GLU A 315 25.50 -29.61 9.24
CA GLU A 315 25.67 -28.35 9.95
C GLU A 315 24.55 -27.37 9.59
N SER A 316 24.25 -27.24 8.29
CA SER A 316 23.14 -26.42 7.80
C SER A 316 21.78 -26.92 8.28
N LYS A 317 21.56 -28.24 8.36
CA LYS A 317 20.35 -28.84 8.97
C LYS A 317 20.22 -28.45 10.43
N SER A 318 21.29 -28.58 11.21
CA SER A 318 21.29 -28.23 12.64
C SER A 318 21.04 -26.73 12.85
N LYS A 319 21.68 -25.87 12.06
CA LYS A 319 21.48 -24.41 12.12
C LYS A 319 20.06 -24.03 11.72
N LEU A 320 19.48 -24.68 10.70
CA LEU A 320 18.11 -24.45 10.27
C LEU A 320 17.12 -24.79 11.38
N ALA A 321 17.27 -25.96 12.01
CA ALA A 321 16.44 -26.36 13.15
C ALA A 321 16.54 -25.34 14.30
N ALA A 322 17.76 -24.99 14.71
CA ALA A 322 18.00 -24.03 15.79
C ALA A 322 17.40 -22.64 15.50
N LEU A 323 17.57 -22.11 14.28
CA LEU A 323 17.00 -20.82 13.90
C LEU A 323 15.48 -20.87 13.77
N THR A 324 14.92 -21.99 13.32
CA THR A 324 13.47 -22.18 13.24
C THR A 324 12.84 -22.18 14.62
N THR A 325 13.43 -22.92 15.58
CA THR A 325 13.01 -22.88 16.99
C THR A 325 13.15 -21.47 17.57
N LYS A 326 14.29 -20.81 17.36
CA LYS A 326 14.51 -19.44 17.83
C LYS A 326 13.48 -18.45 17.26
N LEU A 327 13.12 -18.58 15.99
CA LEU A 327 12.09 -17.75 15.37
C LEU A 327 10.73 -18.00 16.02
N ALA A 328 10.35 -19.27 16.19
CA ALA A 328 9.08 -19.63 16.82
C ALA A 328 8.98 -19.08 18.25
N ASP A 329 10.01 -19.27 19.08
CA ASP A 329 10.07 -18.77 20.45
C ASP A 329 10.00 -17.24 20.52
N TYR A 330 10.74 -16.56 19.63
CA TYR A 330 10.74 -15.11 19.56
C TYR A 330 9.38 -14.54 19.15
N GLU A 331 8.77 -15.11 18.10
CA GLU A 331 7.44 -14.68 17.65
C GLU A 331 6.38 -14.97 18.71
N LEU A 332 6.46 -16.11 19.41
CA LEU A 332 5.53 -16.42 20.50
C LEU A 332 5.61 -15.42 21.65
N ALA A 333 6.83 -15.10 22.11
CA ALA A 333 7.04 -14.13 23.18
C ALA A 333 6.55 -12.72 22.80
N GLU A 334 6.80 -12.30 21.56
CA GLU A 334 6.38 -10.98 21.07
C GLU A 334 4.87 -10.87 20.90
N PHE A 335 4.20 -11.89 20.33
CA PHE A 335 2.75 -11.87 20.19
C PHE A 335 2.04 -11.97 21.54
N ARG A 336 2.58 -12.74 22.49
CA ARG A 336 2.11 -12.76 23.87
C ARG A 336 2.14 -11.35 24.48
N ARG A 337 3.27 -10.65 24.39
CA ARG A 337 3.42 -9.27 24.88
C ARG A 337 2.40 -8.33 24.22
N ARG A 338 2.19 -8.45 22.90
CA ARG A 338 1.22 -7.61 22.16
C ARG A 338 -0.22 -7.85 22.62
N VAL A 339 -0.60 -9.11 22.87
CA VAL A 339 -1.92 -9.47 23.40
C VAL A 339 -2.09 -8.99 24.85
N GLU A 340 -1.07 -9.14 25.70
CA GLU A 340 -1.09 -8.61 27.08
C GLU A 340 -1.26 -7.08 27.10
N ALA A 341 -0.65 -6.37 26.14
CA ALA A 341 -0.80 -4.92 26.01
C ALA A 341 -2.15 -4.49 25.42
N ARG A 342 -2.76 -5.33 24.57
CA ARG A 342 -4.03 -5.06 23.86
C ARG A 342 -4.93 -6.29 23.87
N PRO A 343 -5.54 -6.63 25.02
CA PRO A 343 -6.33 -7.85 25.16
C PRO A 343 -7.64 -7.82 24.38
N GLU A 344 -8.13 -6.65 23.96
CA GLU A 344 -9.39 -6.51 23.21
C GLU A 344 -9.18 -6.57 21.68
N ASP A 345 -7.94 -6.74 21.20
CA ASP A 345 -7.64 -6.77 19.76
C ASP A 345 -7.77 -8.22 19.21
N PRO A 346 -8.86 -8.54 18.47
CA PRO A 346 -9.08 -9.89 17.96
C PRO A 346 -8.04 -10.30 16.90
N GLY A 347 -7.41 -9.34 16.22
CA GLY A 347 -6.36 -9.61 15.23
C GLY A 347 -5.08 -10.12 15.89
N LEU A 348 -4.67 -9.49 16.99
CA LEU A 348 -3.51 -9.94 17.77
C LEU A 348 -3.73 -11.32 18.39
N ARG A 349 -4.95 -11.57 18.92
CA ARG A 349 -5.31 -12.88 19.46
C ARG A 349 -5.27 -13.96 18.40
N TYR A 350 -5.81 -13.70 17.21
CA TYR A 350 -5.75 -14.65 16.10
C TYR A 350 -4.30 -15.01 15.73
N GLU A 351 -3.43 -14.02 15.56
CA GLU A 351 -2.02 -14.26 15.22
C GLU A 351 -1.25 -14.95 16.35
N TYR A 352 -1.55 -14.63 17.62
CA TYR A 352 -0.97 -15.34 18.75
C TYR A 352 -1.42 -16.81 18.80
N GLY A 353 -2.72 -17.07 18.60
CA GLY A 353 -3.28 -18.42 18.47
C GLY A 353 -2.62 -19.23 17.36
N ARG A 354 -2.34 -18.61 16.20
CA ARG A 354 -1.58 -19.27 15.12
C ARG A 354 -0.17 -19.66 15.53
N ARG A 355 0.53 -18.82 16.30
CA ARG A 355 1.90 -19.13 16.75
C ARG A 355 1.90 -20.22 17.82
N LEU A 356 0.93 -20.20 18.71
CA LEU A 356 0.69 -21.27 19.68
C LEU A 356 0.44 -22.60 18.96
N ALA A 357 -0.49 -22.63 17.99
CA ALA A 357 -0.78 -23.83 17.23
C ALA A 357 0.44 -24.35 16.44
N ALA A 358 1.21 -23.46 15.81
CA ALA A 358 2.43 -23.83 15.08
C ALA A 358 3.55 -24.36 16.00
N SER A 359 3.54 -23.99 17.28
CA SER A 359 4.47 -24.51 18.30
C SER A 359 3.93 -25.74 19.04
N GLY A 360 2.78 -26.29 18.64
CA GLY A 360 2.14 -27.45 19.24
C GLY A 360 1.35 -27.16 20.53
N GLN A 361 1.26 -25.89 20.94
CA GLN A 361 0.51 -25.46 22.12
C GLN A 361 -0.98 -25.29 21.80
N HIS A 362 -1.64 -26.38 21.40
CA HIS A 362 -3.00 -26.36 20.86
C HIS A 362 -4.06 -25.95 21.88
N ASP A 363 -3.94 -26.35 23.15
CA ASP A 363 -4.89 -25.95 24.20
C ASP A 363 -4.93 -24.43 24.40
N ALA A 364 -3.76 -23.80 24.47
CA ALA A 364 -3.65 -22.35 24.57
C ALA A 364 -4.12 -21.66 23.28
N ALA A 365 -3.81 -22.24 22.11
CA ALA A 365 -4.25 -21.70 20.82
C ALA A 365 -5.77 -21.64 20.70
N ILE A 366 -6.48 -22.66 21.20
CA ILE A 366 -7.95 -22.71 21.18
C ILE A 366 -8.55 -21.51 21.91
N GLY A 367 -8.03 -21.15 23.09
CA GLY A 367 -8.52 -20.00 23.86
C GLY A 367 -8.38 -18.68 23.08
N GLU A 368 -7.23 -18.49 22.42
CA GLU A 368 -6.99 -17.28 21.61
C GLU A 368 -7.84 -17.24 20.35
N PHE A 369 -8.03 -18.38 19.66
CA PHE A 369 -8.93 -18.46 18.52
C PHE A 369 -10.40 -18.20 18.90
N GLN A 370 -10.86 -18.72 20.04
CA GLN A 370 -12.21 -18.45 20.54
C GLN A 370 -12.44 -16.97 20.82
N ALA A 371 -11.45 -16.28 21.39
CA ALA A 371 -11.51 -14.86 21.64
C ALA A 371 -11.44 -14.02 20.34
N ALA A 372 -10.66 -14.45 19.35
CA ALA A 372 -10.59 -13.80 18.03
C ALA A 372 -11.89 -13.91 17.21
N ARG A 373 -12.74 -14.90 17.51
CA ARG A 373 -14.03 -15.12 16.82
C ARG A 373 -15.02 -13.96 16.99
N SER A 374 -14.80 -13.07 17.96
CA SER A 374 -15.62 -11.87 18.16
C SER A 374 -15.62 -10.92 16.96
N SER A 375 -14.57 -10.94 16.13
CA SER A 375 -14.49 -10.16 14.90
C SER A 375 -15.14 -10.88 13.71
N PRO A 376 -16.15 -10.29 13.04
CA PRO A 376 -16.75 -10.88 11.84
C PRO A 376 -15.72 -11.19 10.74
N ALA A 377 -14.75 -10.30 10.53
CA ALA A 377 -13.71 -10.47 9.50
C ALA A 377 -12.74 -11.63 9.78
N LEU A 378 -12.62 -12.06 11.05
CA LEU A 378 -11.72 -13.15 11.46
C LEU A 378 -12.48 -14.41 11.85
N LYS A 379 -13.81 -14.36 12.00
CA LYS A 379 -14.64 -15.44 12.53
C LYS A 379 -14.36 -16.79 11.84
N VAL A 380 -14.38 -16.82 10.51
CA VAL A 380 -14.14 -18.05 9.73
C VAL A 380 -12.72 -18.59 9.97
N LYS A 381 -11.71 -17.72 9.85
CA LYS A 381 -10.30 -18.08 10.06
C LYS A 381 -10.02 -18.57 11.48
N ALA A 382 -10.61 -17.93 12.48
CA ALA A 382 -10.49 -18.30 13.88
C ALA A 382 -11.15 -19.66 14.15
N LEU A 383 -12.33 -19.91 13.57
CA LEU A 383 -13.01 -21.21 13.69
C LEU A 383 -12.22 -22.33 13.01
N ILE A 384 -11.62 -22.08 11.85
CA ILE A 384 -10.72 -23.04 11.19
C ILE A 384 -9.49 -23.32 12.07
N GLY A 385 -8.86 -22.28 12.61
CA GLY A 385 -7.70 -22.43 13.52
C GLY A 385 -8.03 -23.22 14.79
N ALA A 386 -9.20 -22.96 15.38
CA ALA A 386 -9.71 -23.71 16.53
C ALA A 386 -9.98 -25.17 16.16
N GLY A 387 -10.63 -25.42 15.02
CA GLY A 387 -10.90 -26.77 14.52
C GLY A 387 -9.63 -27.59 14.34
N GLY A 388 -8.61 -27.01 13.69
CA GLY A 388 -7.32 -27.68 13.49
C GLY A 388 -6.58 -27.96 14.80
N SER A 389 -6.72 -27.07 15.79
CA SER A 389 -6.16 -27.28 17.13
C SER A 389 -6.91 -28.37 17.90
N PHE A 390 -8.23 -28.48 17.76
CA PHE A 390 -9.00 -29.58 18.32
C PHE A 390 -8.64 -30.93 17.68
N GLU A 391 -8.43 -30.99 16.35
CA GLU A 391 -7.95 -32.21 15.69
C GLU A 391 -6.59 -32.65 16.23
N ALA A 392 -5.63 -31.71 16.30
CA ALA A 392 -4.29 -31.97 16.80
C ALA A 392 -4.27 -32.39 18.28
N SER A 393 -5.24 -31.90 19.07
CA SER A 393 -5.43 -32.29 20.48
C SER A 393 -6.22 -33.59 20.65
N GLY A 394 -6.62 -34.26 19.56
CA GLY A 394 -7.33 -35.54 19.61
C GLY A 394 -8.80 -35.43 20.00
N VAL A 395 -9.45 -34.27 19.79
CA VAL A 395 -10.86 -34.01 20.12
C VAL A 395 -11.70 -33.75 18.84
N PRO A 396 -11.86 -34.77 17.97
CA PRO A 396 -12.45 -34.59 16.64
C PRO A 396 -13.90 -34.08 16.65
N LYS A 397 -14.71 -34.40 17.67
CA LYS A 397 -16.09 -33.87 17.78
C LYS A 397 -16.14 -32.35 17.93
N LEU A 398 -15.18 -31.76 18.63
CA LEU A 398 -15.11 -30.30 18.75
C LEU A 398 -14.56 -29.67 17.48
N ALA A 399 -13.63 -30.34 16.80
CA ALA A 399 -13.16 -29.93 15.48
C ALA A 399 -14.31 -29.88 14.47
N GLU A 400 -15.11 -30.95 14.38
CA GLU A 400 -16.29 -31.03 13.52
C GLU A 400 -17.23 -29.85 13.77
N ARG A 401 -17.53 -29.55 15.05
CA ARG A 401 -18.39 -28.43 15.43
C ARG A 401 -17.80 -27.08 15.00
N SER A 402 -16.50 -26.87 15.20
CA SER A 402 -15.83 -25.62 14.80
C SER A 402 -15.84 -25.43 13.29
N TYR A 403 -15.54 -26.48 12.52
CA TYR A 403 -15.59 -26.42 11.06
C TYR A 403 -17.01 -26.26 10.51
N ALA A 404 -18.01 -26.93 11.10
CA ALA A 404 -19.41 -26.76 10.70
C ALA A 404 -19.91 -25.34 10.99
N GLU A 405 -19.46 -24.70 12.07
CA GLU A 405 -19.77 -23.29 12.33
C GLU A 405 -19.05 -22.37 11.34
N ALA A 406 -17.80 -22.67 10.96
CA ALA A 406 -17.07 -21.93 9.94
C ALA A 406 -17.78 -22.02 8.58
N LEU A 407 -18.24 -23.22 8.20
CA LEU A 407 -18.97 -23.48 6.95
C LEU A 407 -20.29 -22.69 6.87
N LYS A 408 -20.94 -22.43 8.01
CA LYS A 408 -22.15 -21.59 8.05
C LYS A 408 -21.86 -20.09 7.95
N ALA A 409 -20.63 -19.68 8.23
CA ALA A 409 -20.23 -18.28 8.33
C ALA A 409 -19.38 -17.81 7.14
N VAL A 410 -18.86 -18.73 6.33
CA VAL A 410 -18.08 -18.42 5.13
C VAL A 410 -18.97 -17.85 4.04
N ASP A 411 -18.40 -16.96 3.22
CA ASP A 411 -19.05 -16.43 2.03
C ASP A 411 -19.27 -17.56 1.02
N ALA A 412 -20.46 -17.62 0.41
CA ALA A 412 -20.78 -18.60 -0.61
C ALA A 412 -19.91 -18.45 -1.87
N GLU A 413 -19.35 -17.26 -2.11
CA GLU A 413 -18.45 -16.99 -3.23
C GLU A 413 -17.00 -17.43 -2.94
N ASP A 414 -16.63 -17.68 -1.68
CA ASP A 414 -15.31 -18.17 -1.28
C ASP A 414 -15.21 -19.69 -1.43
N VAL A 415 -15.21 -20.14 -2.69
CA VAL A 415 -15.17 -21.56 -3.08
C VAL A 415 -13.90 -22.26 -2.56
N GLU A 416 -12.78 -21.54 -2.41
CA GLU A 416 -11.54 -22.11 -1.88
C GLU A 416 -11.70 -22.51 -0.41
N THR A 417 -12.20 -21.59 0.43
CA THR A 417 -12.42 -21.86 1.85
C THR A 417 -13.55 -22.88 2.05
N LEU A 418 -14.60 -22.85 1.23
CA LEU A 418 -15.67 -23.86 1.24
C LEU A 418 -15.11 -25.27 0.99
N ASN A 419 -14.26 -25.44 -0.04
CA ASN A 419 -13.65 -26.72 -0.36
C ASN A 419 -12.70 -27.20 0.75
N ASP A 420 -11.88 -26.32 1.34
CA ASP A 420 -11.02 -26.67 2.49
C ASP A 420 -11.86 -27.11 3.70
N LEU A 421 -12.95 -26.42 4.00
CA LEU A 421 -13.85 -26.76 5.10
C LEU A 421 -14.56 -28.09 4.89
N HIS A 422 -15.13 -28.32 3.70
CA HIS A 422 -15.74 -29.61 3.37
C HIS A 422 -14.73 -30.74 3.42
N TYR A 423 -13.52 -30.53 2.89
CA TYR A 423 -12.46 -31.53 2.98
C TYR A 423 -12.11 -31.86 4.44
N ARG A 424 -11.90 -30.85 5.31
CA ARG A 424 -11.63 -31.04 6.74
C ARG A 424 -12.76 -31.74 7.47
N LEU A 425 -14.01 -31.34 7.22
CA LEU A 425 -15.18 -32.00 7.79
C LEU A 425 -15.27 -33.47 7.36
N GLY A 426 -15.00 -33.77 6.10
CA GLY A 426 -14.91 -35.15 5.62
C GLY A 426 -13.83 -35.95 6.36
N ARG A 427 -12.64 -35.36 6.55
CA ARG A 427 -11.53 -35.98 7.29
C ARG A 427 -11.87 -36.28 8.74
N VAL A 428 -12.51 -35.32 9.41
CA VAL A 428 -12.97 -35.48 10.80
C VAL A 428 -14.09 -36.51 10.89
N ALA A 429 -15.02 -36.53 9.94
CA ALA A 429 -16.09 -37.53 9.88
C ALA A 429 -15.54 -38.95 9.69
N GLU A 430 -14.53 -39.15 8.83
CA GLU A 430 -13.82 -40.43 8.72
C GLU A 430 -13.18 -40.85 10.04
N GLN A 431 -12.52 -39.92 10.74
CA GLN A 431 -11.90 -40.18 12.05
C GLN A 431 -12.95 -40.58 13.10
N LEU A 432 -14.16 -40.02 13.02
CA LEU A 432 -15.29 -40.36 13.87
C LEU A 432 -16.04 -41.64 13.45
N GLY A 433 -15.67 -42.24 12.31
CA GLY A 433 -16.34 -43.42 11.74
C GLY A 433 -17.67 -43.14 11.06
N ASN A 434 -17.99 -41.87 10.79
CA ASN A 434 -19.21 -41.47 10.10
C ASN A 434 -18.97 -41.41 8.59
N HIS A 435 -19.04 -42.58 7.94
CA HIS A 435 -18.71 -42.72 6.52
C HIS A 435 -19.70 -41.99 5.59
N ASP A 436 -20.99 -41.96 5.93
CA ASP A 436 -22.00 -41.26 5.14
C ASP A 436 -21.75 -39.73 5.11
N ALA A 437 -21.46 -39.14 6.27
CA ALA A 437 -21.14 -37.72 6.35
C ALA A 437 -19.80 -37.39 5.65
N ALA A 438 -18.82 -38.29 5.77
CA ALA A 438 -17.55 -38.15 5.08
C ALA A 438 -17.73 -38.13 3.55
N GLU A 439 -18.51 -39.08 3.02
CA GLU A 439 -18.81 -39.16 1.59
C GLU A 439 -19.54 -37.90 1.11
N SER A 440 -20.58 -37.45 1.85
CA SER A 440 -21.33 -36.24 1.52
C SER A 440 -20.40 -35.03 1.41
N HIS A 441 -19.54 -34.80 2.38
CA HIS A 441 -18.61 -33.67 2.35
C HIS A 441 -17.57 -33.78 1.22
N TYR A 442 -17.06 -34.98 0.92
CA TYR A 442 -16.16 -35.16 -0.21
C TYR A 442 -16.83 -34.96 -1.56
N ASN A 443 -18.11 -35.32 -1.69
CA ASN A 443 -18.89 -35.06 -2.90
C ASN A 443 -19.06 -33.55 -3.16
N GLU A 444 -19.28 -32.74 -2.11
CA GLU A 444 -19.31 -31.27 -2.23
C GLU A 444 -17.99 -30.71 -2.78
N VAL A 445 -16.85 -31.19 -2.26
CA VAL A 445 -15.54 -30.79 -2.80
C VAL A 445 -15.37 -31.25 -4.24
N ALA A 446 -15.74 -32.50 -4.54
CA ALA A 446 -15.59 -33.12 -5.85
C ALA A 446 -16.44 -32.46 -6.94
N ALA A 447 -17.62 -31.94 -6.59
CA ALA A 447 -18.49 -31.20 -7.49
C ALA A 447 -17.83 -29.92 -8.01
N ASN A 448 -17.02 -29.26 -7.18
CA ASN A 448 -16.29 -28.04 -7.54
C ASN A 448 -14.90 -28.36 -8.13
N ASN A 449 -14.16 -29.27 -7.51
CA ASN A 449 -12.81 -29.66 -7.90
C ASN A 449 -12.52 -31.12 -7.53
N PHE A 450 -12.76 -32.02 -8.48
CA PHE A 450 -12.46 -33.46 -8.32
C PHE A 450 -10.98 -33.77 -8.04
N GLY A 451 -10.05 -32.87 -8.40
CA GLY A 451 -8.62 -33.00 -8.19
C GLY A 451 -8.11 -32.39 -6.87
N TYR A 452 -9.00 -31.93 -5.99
CA TYR A 452 -8.62 -31.31 -4.73
C TYR A 452 -7.99 -32.34 -3.77
N LEU A 453 -6.70 -32.19 -3.48
CA LEU A 453 -5.92 -33.07 -2.60
C LEU A 453 -6.11 -34.56 -2.97
N ASP A 454 -6.55 -35.39 -2.02
CA ASP A 454 -6.76 -36.84 -2.19
C ASP A 454 -8.26 -37.23 -2.19
N VAL A 455 -9.17 -36.28 -2.42
CA VAL A 455 -10.65 -36.50 -2.38
C VAL A 455 -11.10 -37.67 -3.25
N ALA A 456 -10.63 -37.75 -4.50
CA ALA A 456 -11.00 -38.84 -5.41
C ALA A 456 -10.59 -40.24 -4.89
N GLN A 457 -9.44 -40.33 -4.21
CA GLN A 457 -8.98 -41.58 -3.60
C GLN A 457 -9.82 -41.92 -2.37
N ARG A 458 -10.18 -40.93 -1.55
CA ARG A 458 -11.02 -41.12 -0.35
C ARG A 458 -12.42 -41.61 -0.71
N LEU A 459 -13.09 -40.99 -1.68
CA LEU A 459 -14.41 -41.42 -2.16
C LEU A 459 -14.41 -42.88 -2.65
N ARG A 460 -13.40 -43.29 -3.42
CA ARG A 460 -13.25 -44.69 -3.86
C ARG A 460 -13.06 -45.65 -2.67
N SER A 461 -12.28 -45.24 -1.69
CA SER A 461 -11.99 -46.04 -0.50
C SER A 461 -13.23 -46.21 0.39
N LEU A 462 -14.03 -45.15 0.55
CA LEU A 462 -15.30 -45.19 1.28
C LEU A 462 -16.32 -46.09 0.59
N ASN A 463 -16.49 -45.97 -0.72
CA ASN A 463 -17.43 -46.80 -1.48
C ASN A 463 -17.08 -48.30 -1.41
N GLN A 464 -15.80 -48.64 -1.43
CA GLN A 464 -15.37 -50.03 -1.24
C GLN A 464 -15.70 -50.54 0.17
N ARG A 465 -15.48 -49.73 1.20
CA ARG A 465 -15.77 -50.10 2.60
C ARG A 465 -17.26 -50.22 2.90
N MET A 466 -18.09 -49.36 2.31
CA MET A 466 -19.55 -49.41 2.49
C MET A 466 -20.22 -50.55 1.70
N SER A 467 -19.55 -51.06 0.66
CA SER A 467 -20.02 -52.17 -0.17
C SER A 467 -19.56 -53.55 0.34
N SER A 468 -18.74 -53.60 1.39
CA SER A 468 -18.18 -54.80 2.04
C SER A 468 -18.70 -54.94 3.46
#